data_AF-A0A453IV84-F1
#
_entry.id   AF-A0A453IV84-F1
#
_cell.length_a   1.000
_cell.length_b   1.000
_cell.length_c   1.000
_cell.angle_alpha   90.00
_cell.angle_beta   90.00
_cell.angle_gamma   90.00
#
_symmetry.space_group_name_H-M   'P 1'
#
loop_
_entity.id
_entity.type
_entity.pdbx_description
1 polymer ?
#
loop_
_entity_poly.entity_id
_entity_poly.type
_entity_poly.pdbx_seq_one_letter_code
_entity_poly.pdbx_strand_id
1 'polypeptide(L)'
;MIASIFSTAEHAGEKQVDGEDCFVLRLDVGPSTLSSWSDGTAEVIRHGLTGFFSQRSGLLARLEDSQLTRIQSPGAAAMYWETTIASTLSDYRAVDGGVTVAHAGRSTAHLARFGVGVRAARVVTRMEESWTIDDVAFDVPGLGPDSFIPPEEVRRSRFYDAMAAGGGK
;
A
#
# COMPACT_ATOMS: atom_id res chain seq x y z
N MET A 1 7.42 6.61 18.53
CA MET A 1 6.63 6.82 17.30
C MET A 1 5.89 5.51 17.02
N ILE A 2 4.56 5.51 17.01
CA ILE A 2 3.77 4.30 16.70
C ILE A 2 3.47 4.36 15.21
N ALA A 3 3.80 3.30 14.46
CA ALA A 3 3.31 3.12 13.11
C ALA A 3 1.79 2.92 13.17
N SER A 4 1.02 4.00 13.04
CA SER A 4 -0.43 4.02 13.25
C SER A 4 -1.24 3.45 12.08
N ILE A 5 -0.59 2.86 11.07
CA ILE A 5 -1.30 2.39 9.87
C ILE A 5 -2.36 1.33 10.21
N PHE A 6 -2.11 0.49 11.23
CA PHE A 6 -3.07 -0.51 11.71
C PHE A 6 -3.89 -0.06 12.92
N SER A 7 -3.87 1.23 13.31
CA SER A 7 -4.61 1.68 14.50
C SER A 7 -6.12 1.61 14.32
N THR A 8 -6.60 1.69 13.08
CA THR A 8 -8.02 1.55 12.71
C THR A 8 -8.31 0.19 12.06
N ALA A 9 -7.39 -0.76 12.14
CA ALA A 9 -7.55 -2.07 11.54
C ALA A 9 -8.51 -2.95 12.37
N GLU A 10 -9.22 -3.82 11.67
CA GLU A 10 -10.08 -4.82 12.28
C GLU A 10 -9.28 -6.09 12.55
N HIS A 11 -9.51 -6.73 13.69
CA HIS A 11 -8.96 -8.05 13.97
C HIS A 11 -9.66 -9.09 13.11
N ALA A 12 -8.90 -9.73 12.21
CA ALA A 12 -9.40 -10.68 11.22
C ALA A 12 -9.21 -12.15 11.64
N GLY A 13 -8.54 -12.42 12.77
CA GLY A 13 -8.33 -13.76 13.31
C GLY A 13 -6.86 -14.10 13.50
N GLU A 14 -6.56 -15.40 13.52
CA GLU A 14 -5.21 -15.92 13.74
C GLU A 14 -4.82 -16.90 12.62
N LYS A 15 -3.54 -16.92 12.25
CA LYS A 15 -3.02 -17.76 11.16
C LYS A 15 -1.53 -18.05 11.36
N GLN A 16 -1.11 -19.27 11.04
CA GLN A 16 0.32 -19.58 10.95
C GLN A 16 0.89 -19.10 9.61
N VAL A 17 1.96 -18.32 9.64
CA VAL A 17 2.67 -17.79 8.46
C VAL A 17 4.15 -18.15 8.59
N ASP A 18 4.67 -18.88 7.61
CA ASP A 18 6.09 -19.29 7.54
C ASP A 18 6.63 -19.95 8.83
N GLY A 19 5.76 -20.69 9.53
CA GLY A 19 6.07 -21.38 10.78
C GLY A 19 5.80 -20.57 12.05
N GLU A 20 5.39 -19.31 11.93
CA GLU A 20 5.12 -18.41 13.04
C GLU A 20 3.61 -18.18 13.25
N ASP A 21 3.14 -18.35 14.49
CA ASP A 21 1.76 -18.05 14.87
C ASP A 21 1.55 -16.54 14.87
N CYS A 22 0.61 -16.08 14.04
CA CYS A 22 0.31 -14.65 13.87
C CYS A 22 -1.13 -14.33 14.23
N PHE A 23 -1.37 -13.14 14.79
CA PHE A 23 -2.67 -12.49 14.72
C PHE A 23 -2.76 -11.63 13.45
N VAL A 24 -3.95 -11.54 12.88
CA VAL A 24 -4.19 -10.93 11.57
C VAL A 24 -4.98 -9.66 11.76
N LEU A 25 -4.44 -8.54 11.27
CA LEU A 25 -5.14 -7.27 11.22
C LEU A 25 -5.43 -6.90 9.77
N ARG A 26 -6.66 -6.49 9.48
CA ARG A 26 -7.09 -6.06 8.15
C ARG A 26 -7.49 -4.60 8.16
N LEU A 27 -7.03 -3.86 7.16
CA LEU A 27 -7.38 -2.48 6.90
C LEU A 27 -7.97 -2.40 5.50
N ASP A 28 -9.21 -1.96 5.39
CA ASP A 28 -9.81 -1.64 4.10
C ASP A 28 -9.87 -0.12 3.90
N VAL A 29 -9.55 0.34 2.70
CA VAL A 29 -9.64 1.75 2.35
C VAL A 29 -11.11 2.14 2.20
N GLY A 30 -11.52 3.20 2.89
CA GLY A 30 -12.89 3.67 2.90
C GLY A 30 -13.38 4.18 1.53
N PRO A 31 -14.70 4.11 1.25
CA PRO A 31 -15.26 4.47 -0.06
C PRO A 31 -14.95 5.91 -0.52
N SER A 32 -14.87 6.88 0.40
CA SER A 32 -14.54 8.27 0.08
C SER A 32 -13.12 8.41 -0.49
N THR A 33 -12.16 7.72 0.11
CA THR A 33 -10.77 7.69 -0.35
C THR A 33 -10.67 6.96 -1.69
N LEU A 34 -11.31 5.80 -1.83
CA LEU A 34 -11.36 5.07 -3.11
C LEU A 34 -11.95 5.91 -4.25
N SER A 35 -13.02 6.67 -3.97
CA SER A 35 -13.61 7.59 -4.93
C SER A 35 -12.66 8.72 -5.32
N SER A 36 -11.83 9.21 -4.39
CA SER A 36 -10.85 10.26 -4.70
C SER A 36 -9.69 9.78 -5.57
N TRP A 37 -9.45 8.47 -5.61
CA TRP A 37 -8.46 7.82 -6.48
C TRP A 37 -9.04 7.37 -7.83
N SER A 38 -10.35 7.54 -8.01
CA SER A 38 -11.05 7.17 -9.23
C SER A 38 -11.22 8.38 -10.15
N ASP A 39 -11.24 8.14 -11.46
CA ASP A 39 -11.51 9.14 -12.48
C ASP A 39 -12.52 8.63 -13.52
N GLY A 40 -12.76 9.41 -14.59
CA GLY A 40 -13.75 9.07 -15.62
C GLY A 40 -13.46 7.80 -16.43
N THR A 41 -12.27 7.21 -16.27
CA THR A 41 -11.83 6.01 -17.00
C THR A 41 -11.36 4.87 -16.10
N ALA A 42 -10.98 5.15 -14.85
CA ALA A 42 -10.50 4.18 -13.89
C ALA A 42 -11.21 4.34 -12.53
N GLU A 43 -11.79 3.25 -12.04
CA GLU A 43 -12.51 3.15 -10.78
C GLU A 43 -11.77 2.18 -9.84
N VAL A 44 -11.27 2.67 -8.70
CA VAL A 44 -10.68 1.80 -7.67
C VAL A 44 -11.82 1.21 -6.83
N ILE A 45 -12.14 -0.06 -7.07
CA ILE A 45 -13.27 -0.75 -6.44
C ILE A 45 -12.95 -1.16 -5.01
N ARG A 46 -11.71 -1.60 -4.79
CA ARG A 46 -11.25 -2.09 -3.49
C ARG A 46 -9.76 -1.85 -3.36
N HIS A 47 -9.35 -1.43 -2.18
CA HIS A 47 -7.96 -1.49 -1.75
C HIS A 47 -7.96 -1.90 -0.28
N GLY A 48 -7.10 -2.84 0.08
CA GLY A 48 -7.00 -3.32 1.45
C GLY A 48 -5.64 -3.93 1.75
N LEU A 49 -5.22 -3.74 2.99
CA LEU A 49 -3.99 -4.27 3.54
C LEU A 49 -4.31 -5.31 4.61
N THR A 50 -3.53 -6.38 4.65
CA THR A 50 -3.59 -7.40 5.70
C THR A 50 -2.20 -7.57 6.29
N GLY A 51 -2.07 -7.28 7.58
CA GLY A 51 -0.85 -7.46 8.34
C GLY A 51 -0.92 -8.74 9.17
N PHE A 52 0.15 -9.53 9.12
CA PHE A 52 0.34 -10.73 9.94
C PHE A 52 1.39 -10.43 10.98
N PHE A 53 0.99 -10.37 12.24
CA PHE A 53 1.85 -9.98 13.35
C PHE A 53 2.14 -11.19 14.21
N SER A 54 3.43 -11.44 14.43
CA SER A 54 3.93 -12.47 15.35
C SER A 54 3.24 -12.36 16.71
N GLN A 55 2.57 -13.42 17.17
CA GLN A 55 2.02 -13.47 18.52
C GLN A 55 3.12 -13.45 19.58
N ARG A 56 4.33 -13.92 19.23
CA ARG A 56 5.48 -13.99 20.14
C ARG A 56 6.13 -12.64 20.35
N SER A 57 6.36 -11.89 19.27
CA SER A 57 7.16 -10.65 19.30
C SER A 57 6.36 -9.38 19.07
N GLY A 58 5.13 -9.49 18.53
CA GLY A 58 4.32 -8.37 18.07
C GLY A 58 4.82 -7.73 16.77
N LEU A 59 5.90 -8.24 16.17
CA LEU A 59 6.47 -7.70 14.93
C LEU A 59 5.70 -8.21 13.70
N LEU A 60 5.70 -7.40 12.63
CA LEU A 60 5.04 -7.73 11.37
C LEU A 60 5.86 -8.81 10.63
N ALA A 61 5.34 -10.03 10.54
CA ALA A 61 5.99 -11.11 9.80
C ALA A 61 5.73 -11.01 8.29
N ARG A 62 4.51 -10.59 7.92
CA ARG A 62 4.08 -10.47 6.52
C ARG A 62 3.08 -9.34 6.35
N LEU A 63 3.16 -8.66 5.21
CA LEU A 63 2.21 -7.67 4.75
C LEU A 63 1.66 -8.09 3.39
N GLU A 64 0.34 -8.06 3.25
CA GLU A 64 -0.34 -8.25 1.98
C GLU A 64 -1.13 -6.99 1.63
N ASP A 65 -0.99 -6.53 0.40
CA ASP A 65 -1.73 -5.41 -0.18
C ASP A 65 -2.48 -5.92 -1.41
N SER A 66 -3.77 -5.61 -1.53
CA SER A 66 -4.59 -5.96 -2.69
C SER A 66 -5.42 -4.77 -3.16
N GLN A 67 -5.27 -4.41 -4.43
CA GLN A 67 -6.05 -3.37 -5.10
C GLN A 67 -6.76 -3.93 -6.35
N LEU A 68 -8.07 -3.71 -6.44
CA LEU A 68 -8.90 -4.01 -7.61
C LEU A 68 -9.34 -2.71 -8.27
N THR A 69 -8.98 -2.54 -9.54
CA THR A 69 -9.33 -1.38 -10.35
C THR A 69 -10.11 -1.81 -11.58
N ARG A 70 -11.20 -1.12 -11.87
CA ARG A 70 -11.97 -1.26 -13.10
C ARG A 70 -11.61 -0.13 -14.04
N ILE A 71 -11.20 -0.48 -15.25
CA ILE A 71 -10.87 0.46 -16.31
C ILE A 71 -11.92 0.34 -17.40
N GLN A 72 -12.54 1.46 -17.75
CA GLN A 72 -13.50 1.53 -18.84
C GLN A 72 -13.38 2.86 -19.57
N SER A 73 -12.79 2.82 -20.76
CA SER A 73 -12.82 3.96 -21.67
C SER A 73 -14.21 4.08 -22.34
N PRO A 74 -14.64 5.29 -22.73
CA PRO A 74 -15.89 5.49 -23.46
C PRO A 74 -15.98 4.61 -24.72
N GLY A 75 -17.06 3.84 -24.85
CA GLY A 75 -17.27 2.94 -25.99
C GLY A 75 -16.51 1.60 -25.93
N ALA A 76 -15.72 1.34 -24.88
CA ALA A 76 -15.04 0.06 -24.68
C ALA A 76 -15.73 -0.81 -23.61
N ALA A 77 -15.52 -2.13 -23.69
CA ALA A 77 -15.91 -3.05 -22.63
C ALA A 77 -15.06 -2.82 -21.37
N ALA A 78 -15.68 -2.99 -20.20
CA ALA A 78 -14.97 -2.86 -18.94
C ALA A 78 -13.90 -3.94 -18.75
N MET A 79 -12.76 -3.54 -18.20
CA MET A 79 -11.61 -4.38 -17.89
C MET A 79 -11.27 -4.25 -16.41
N TYR A 80 -10.86 -5.33 -15.78
CA TYR A 80 -10.49 -5.37 -14.36
C TYR A 80 -9.02 -5.72 -14.22
N TRP A 81 -8.37 -5.00 -13.31
CA TRP A 81 -6.98 -5.20 -12.92
C TRP A 81 -6.91 -5.40 -11.42
N GLU A 82 -6.34 -6.53 -11.02
CA GLU A 82 -6.06 -6.83 -9.63
C GLU A 82 -4.54 -6.84 -9.44
N THR A 83 -4.07 -5.99 -8.53
CA THR A 83 -2.69 -6.00 -8.07
C THR A 83 -2.67 -6.57 -6.66
N THR A 84 -1.84 -7.59 -6.43
CA THR A 84 -1.58 -8.12 -5.10
C THR A 84 -0.08 -8.05 -4.83
N ILE A 85 0.32 -7.42 -3.74
CA ILE A 85 1.72 -7.37 -3.30
C ILE A 85 1.80 -8.07 -1.95
N ALA A 86 2.66 -9.08 -1.85
CA ALA A 86 2.94 -9.76 -0.59
C ALA A 86 4.41 -9.57 -0.23
N SER A 87 4.66 -9.07 0.98
CA SER A 87 6.00 -8.81 1.50
C SER A 87 6.23 -9.59 2.79
N THR A 88 7.27 -10.40 2.86
CA THR A 88 7.77 -10.98 4.11
C THR A 88 8.90 -10.12 4.65
N LEU A 89 8.91 -9.91 5.97
CA LEU A 89 9.88 -9.07 6.66
C LEU A 89 10.75 -9.94 7.56
N SER A 90 12.04 -9.66 7.57
CA SER A 90 13.02 -10.42 8.35
C SER A 90 14.17 -9.53 8.80
N ASP A 91 15.10 -10.12 9.56
CA ASP A 91 16.29 -9.44 10.06
C ASP A 91 15.93 -8.16 10.84
N TYR A 92 15.04 -8.33 11.81
CA TYR A 92 14.66 -7.27 12.73
C TYR A 92 15.83 -6.94 13.66
N ARG A 93 16.34 -5.71 13.56
CA ARG A 93 17.45 -5.22 14.38
C ARG A 93 17.00 -3.98 15.15
N ALA A 94 17.53 -3.85 16.37
CA ALA A 94 17.40 -2.61 17.11
C ALA A 94 18.29 -1.54 16.45
N VAL A 95 17.71 -0.37 16.21
CA VAL A 95 18.40 0.81 15.69
C VAL A 95 18.38 1.92 16.75
N ASP A 96 19.12 3.00 16.51
CA ASP A 96 19.22 4.13 17.43
C ASP A 96 17.84 4.62 17.87
N GLY A 97 17.67 4.85 19.18
CA GLY A 97 16.37 5.21 19.76
C GLY A 97 15.49 4.03 20.17
N GLY A 98 16.00 2.78 20.13
CA GLY A 98 15.35 1.61 20.71
C GLY A 98 14.18 1.05 19.90
N VAL A 99 14.07 1.48 18.63
CA VAL A 99 13.07 0.97 17.68
C VAL A 99 13.64 -0.26 16.99
N THR A 100 12.81 -1.27 16.76
CA THR A 100 13.20 -2.46 15.99
C THR A 100 12.70 -2.34 14.55
N VAL A 101 13.60 -2.46 13.57
CA VAL A 101 13.29 -2.30 12.15
C VAL A 101 13.73 -3.55 11.38
N ALA A 102 12.91 -4.00 10.43
CA ALA A 102 13.28 -5.09 9.52
C ALA A 102 14.34 -4.59 8.53
N HIS A 103 15.49 -5.25 8.48
CA HIS A 103 16.57 -4.90 7.56
C HIS A 103 16.59 -5.75 6.30
N ALA A 104 15.69 -6.72 6.17
CA ALA A 104 15.58 -7.52 4.96
C ALA A 104 14.15 -7.98 4.72
N GLY A 105 13.89 -8.38 3.49
CA GLY A 105 12.62 -9.01 3.14
C GLY A 105 12.54 -9.46 1.70
N ARG A 106 11.38 -10.00 1.37
CA ARG A 106 11.05 -10.44 0.00
C ARG A 106 9.65 -9.96 -0.34
N SER A 107 9.53 -9.31 -1.48
CA SER A 107 8.27 -8.80 -1.99
C SER A 107 7.92 -9.52 -3.29
N THR A 108 6.66 -9.92 -3.45
CA THR A 108 6.14 -10.49 -4.69
C THR A 108 4.92 -9.71 -5.11
N ALA A 109 4.95 -9.13 -6.31
CA ALA A 109 3.81 -8.46 -6.92
C ALA A 109 3.17 -9.35 -7.99
N HIS A 110 1.86 -9.44 -7.95
CA HIS A 110 1.02 -10.15 -8.90
C HIS A 110 0.05 -9.17 -9.54
N LEU A 111 0.11 -9.05 -10.86
CA LEU A 111 -0.82 -8.23 -11.63
C LEU A 111 -1.66 -9.14 -12.51
N ALA A 112 -2.95 -9.24 -12.21
CA ALA A 112 -3.91 -10.05 -12.94
C ALA A 112 -4.93 -9.18 -13.68
N ARG A 113 -5.27 -9.57 -14.91
CA ARG A 113 -6.24 -8.86 -15.75
C ARG A 113 -7.37 -9.79 -16.21
N PHE A 114 -8.63 -9.34 -16.09
CA PHE A 114 -9.83 -10.10 -16.48
C PHE A 114 -10.99 -9.19 -16.96
N GLY A 115 -11.97 -9.73 -17.70
CA GLY A 115 -13.11 -8.95 -18.25
C GLY A 115 -13.74 -9.52 -19.53
N VAL A 116 -14.79 -8.87 -20.04
CA VAL A 116 -15.52 -9.28 -21.25
C VAL A 116 -14.64 -9.09 -22.50
N GLY A 117 -14.49 -10.15 -23.29
CA GLY A 117 -13.64 -10.14 -24.50
C GLY A 117 -12.22 -10.66 -24.28
N VAL A 118 -11.83 -11.00 -23.05
CA VAL A 118 -10.58 -11.70 -22.76
C VAL A 118 -10.74 -13.18 -23.14
N ARG A 119 -10.43 -13.51 -24.39
CA ARG A 119 -10.36 -14.90 -24.84
C ARG A 119 -9.12 -15.55 -24.22
N ALA A 120 -9.35 -16.48 -23.29
CA ALA A 120 -8.48 -17.63 -22.99
C ALA A 120 -7.20 -17.46 -22.14
N ALA A 121 -6.86 -16.30 -21.56
CA ALA A 121 -5.85 -16.28 -20.48
C ALA A 121 -6.01 -15.07 -19.54
N ARG A 122 -6.07 -15.32 -18.22
CA ARG A 122 -5.71 -14.34 -17.20
C ARG A 122 -4.28 -13.91 -17.53
N VAL A 123 -4.08 -12.70 -18.04
CA VAL A 123 -2.71 -12.19 -18.21
C VAL A 123 -2.22 -11.91 -16.80
N VAL A 124 -1.26 -12.72 -16.34
CA VAL A 124 -0.65 -12.60 -15.02
C VAL A 124 0.80 -12.19 -15.22
N THR A 125 1.16 -11.04 -14.67
CA THR A 125 2.57 -10.70 -14.47
C THR A 125 2.90 -10.98 -13.02
N ARG A 126 4.04 -11.63 -12.77
CA ARG A 126 4.61 -11.84 -11.44
C ARG A 126 5.97 -11.17 -11.41
N MET A 127 6.21 -10.37 -10.39
CA MET A 127 7.50 -9.73 -10.12
C MET A 127 7.93 -10.12 -8.72
N GLU A 128 9.21 -10.43 -8.54
CA GLU A 128 9.79 -10.80 -7.26
C GLU A 128 11.00 -9.92 -6.98
N GLU A 129 11.09 -9.45 -5.76
CA GLU A 129 12.19 -8.62 -5.26
C GLU A 129 12.66 -9.16 -3.91
N SER A 130 13.97 -9.16 -3.71
CA SER A 130 14.58 -9.27 -2.39
C SER A 130 15.25 -7.95 -2.08
N TRP A 131 14.99 -7.41 -0.90
CA TRP A 131 15.50 -6.12 -0.48
C TRP A 131 16.26 -6.27 0.84
N THR A 132 17.27 -5.42 0.99
CA THR A 132 18.06 -5.26 2.21
C THR A 132 18.20 -3.78 2.53
N ILE A 133 18.27 -3.45 3.81
CA ILE A 133 18.50 -2.10 4.32
C ILE A 133 19.83 -2.17 5.06
N ASP A 134 20.83 -1.44 4.56
CA ASP A 134 22.16 -1.42 5.17
C ASP A 134 22.20 -0.49 6.38
N ASP A 135 21.68 0.74 6.23
CA ASP A 135 21.70 1.76 7.27
C ASP A 135 20.31 2.36 7.51
N VAL A 136 20.00 2.57 8.78
CA VAL A 136 18.80 3.29 9.25
C VAL A 136 19.25 4.44 10.12
N ALA A 137 18.84 5.65 9.77
CA ALA A 137 19.12 6.86 10.54
C ALA A 137 17.81 7.62 10.82
N PHE A 138 17.70 8.15 12.03
CA PHE A 138 16.60 9.03 12.43
C PHE A 138 17.08 10.47 12.45
N ASP A 139 16.14 11.40 12.25
CA ASP A 139 16.38 12.85 12.35
C ASP A 139 17.60 13.32 11.54
N VAL A 140 17.73 12.79 10.31
CA VAL A 140 18.87 13.01 9.41
C VAL A 140 19.09 14.52 9.21
N PRO A 141 20.25 15.08 9.63
CA PRO A 141 20.52 16.50 9.49
C PRO A 141 20.53 16.94 8.02
N GLY A 142 19.86 18.06 7.74
CA GLY A 142 19.77 18.61 6.37
C GLY A 142 18.61 18.05 5.53
N LEU A 143 17.83 17.10 6.05
CA LEU A 143 16.61 16.63 5.40
C LEU A 143 15.43 17.56 5.76
N GLY A 144 15.19 18.58 4.93
CA GLY A 144 14.11 19.56 5.10
C GLY A 144 12.84 19.22 4.30
N PRO A 145 11.73 19.96 4.50
CA PRO A 145 10.49 19.79 3.73
C PRO A 145 10.65 19.95 2.21
N ASP A 146 11.65 20.73 1.80
CA ASP A 146 12.05 20.96 0.41
C ASP A 146 12.68 19.72 -0.27
N SER A 147 13.17 18.77 0.52
CA SER A 147 13.63 17.46 0.02
C SER A 147 12.48 16.55 -0.41
N PHE A 148 11.23 16.86 -0.05
CA PHE A 148 10.05 16.05 -0.36
C PHE A 148 9.26 16.67 -1.51
N ILE A 149 9.30 16.02 -2.67
CA ILE A 149 8.54 16.46 -3.85
C ILE A 149 7.12 15.88 -3.75
N PRO A 150 6.07 16.72 -3.63
CA PRO A 150 4.71 16.23 -3.56
C PRO A 150 4.27 15.58 -4.88
N PRO A 151 3.41 14.54 -4.84
CA PRO A 151 2.75 14.01 -6.04
C PRO A 151 2.02 15.11 -6.82
N GLU A 152 1.88 14.94 -8.14
CA GLU A 152 1.21 15.94 -8.99
C GLU A 152 -0.23 16.21 -8.55
N GLU A 153 -0.94 15.21 -8.02
CA GLU A 153 -2.31 15.39 -7.52
C GLU A 153 -2.37 16.39 -6.35
N VAL A 154 -1.38 16.33 -5.45
CA VAL A 154 -1.27 17.24 -4.29
C VAL A 154 -0.88 18.64 -4.73
N ARG A 155 -0.08 18.77 -5.81
CA ARG A 155 0.21 20.09 -6.41
C ARG A 155 -1.07 20.71 -6.95
N ARG A 156 -1.89 19.96 -7.68
CA ARG A 156 -3.15 20.45 -8.27
C ARG A 156 -4.15 20.95 -7.24
N SER A 157 -4.33 20.27 -6.09
CA SER A 157 -5.28 20.73 -5.06
C SER A 157 -4.89 22.10 -4.48
N ARG A 158 -3.60 22.33 -4.21
CA ARG A 158 -3.10 23.63 -3.71
C ARG A 158 -3.36 24.79 -4.69
N PHE A 159 -3.32 24.53 -5.99
CA PHE A 159 -3.67 25.54 -7.00
C PHE A 159 -5.15 25.93 -6.95
N TYR A 160 -6.06 24.96 -6.76
CA TYR A 160 -7.49 25.24 -6.64
C TYR A 160 -7.85 25.95 -5.32
N ASP A 161 -7.22 25.56 -4.20
CA ASP A 161 -7.41 26.23 -2.90
C ASP A 161 -6.90 27.68 -2.94
N ALA A 162 -5.76 27.93 -3.60
CA ALA A 162 -5.23 29.27 -3.78
C ALA A 162 -6.10 30.14 -4.69
N MET A 163 -6.71 29.58 -5.75
CA MET A 163 -7.68 30.30 -6.58
C MET A 163 -9.00 30.58 -5.84
N ALA A 164 -9.46 29.66 -4.99
CA ALA A 164 -10.64 29.86 -4.17
C ALA A 164 -10.43 30.94 -3.09
N ALA A 165 -9.22 31.02 -2.51
CA ALA A 165 -8.86 32.05 -1.54
C ALA A 165 -8.61 33.45 -2.16
N GLY A 166 -8.29 33.52 -3.46
CA GLY A 166 -8.04 34.77 -4.18
C GLY A 166 -9.28 35.45 -4.79
N GLY A 167 -10.43 34.79 -4.80
CA GLY A 167 -11.66 35.27 -5.46
C GLY A 167 -12.55 36.21 -4.64
N GLY A 168 -12.14 36.58 -3.41
CA GLY A 168 -12.90 37.47 -2.54
C GLY A 168 -12.35 38.90 -2.54
N LYS A 169 -12.76 39.72 -3.51
CA LYS A 169 -12.79 41.18 -3.39
C LYS A 169 -14.00 41.76 -4.08
#